data_AF-A0A938LF73-F1
#
_entry.id   AF-A0A938LF73-F1
#
_cell.length_a   1.000
_cell.length_b   1.000
_cell.length_c   1.000
_cell.angle_alpha   90.00
_cell.angle_beta   90.00
_cell.angle_gamma   90.00
#
_symmetry.space_group_name_H-M   'P 1'
#
loop_
_entity.id
_entity.type
_entity.pdbx_description
1 polymer ?
#
loop_
_entity_poly.entity_id
_entity_poly.type
_entity_poly.pdbx_seq_one_letter_code
_entity_poly.pdbx_strand_id
1 'polypeptide(L)'
;MSPGLMETRRTTSPDPARNISPMSNRRLPNASLLVLAIGTHLSAQGGPPLPPPGVPPVPVPPGNPITVSKTLLGKALFWDEQLSATNTISCGTCHVPGNGGSDPRSALFGSVHPGFDGLFATPDDIRGSRGVANSEADGDWIATQFFGLAEQVTSRKAPTMINAAYAPLLFWDGRAGPNFVDPVTSTVVLQQGALEAQAALPPVNAVEMGHLGTTWTELAAKIGALEPLALAEDVPTDLQNFVRGKTYAELFQTAFGTPGVSASRTLLAIGTYERTLISGQSAWDDFLAGNQAALTQQQQQGRAIFFGQGNCGACHGGQLLTNNTFRNIGVRPIQEDLGRGAITGNPADNGRFKVPSLRNVALRAPYFHNGGAANLTAVVDFYNRGGDFFVNQDPLIQPLGLTLQQRQALVAFLQAFTDPRVANETAPFDRPSLYSESNHVPVALGAPTPGPGGFVPRMWATEPPVLGNPNLTLAVDRGTGGAPAFLIVDTSAIAAGWNLFGAQLYFALTPAVSIFPMGALSGSGPGNGSTSRSFATPLDAGLQGQTLTAQWVIAAGSAGNLLSATSAAQLTLY
;
A
#
# COMPACT_ATOMS: atom_id res chain seq x y z
N MET A 1 -55.21 -22.50 -55.51
CA MET A 1 -54.50 -23.78 -55.34
C MET A 1 -53.06 -23.60 -55.81
N SER A 2 -52.09 -24.32 -55.24
CA SER A 2 -50.65 -24.38 -55.60
C SER A 2 -50.41 -25.28 -56.84
N PRO A 3 -49.18 -25.61 -57.35
CA PRO A 3 -47.75 -25.28 -57.01
C PRO A 3 -47.02 -24.50 -58.16
N GLY A 4 -45.69 -24.38 -58.33
CA GLY A 4 -44.46 -24.69 -57.56
C GLY A 4 -43.33 -25.42 -58.36
N LEU A 5 -42.08 -25.45 -57.83
CA LEU A 5 -40.87 -26.23 -58.27
C LEU A 5 -40.10 -25.69 -59.53
N MET A 6 -38.79 -25.29 -59.47
CA MET A 6 -37.47 -26.02 -59.48
C MET A 6 -36.87 -26.30 -60.90
N GLU A 7 -35.55 -26.31 -61.21
CA GLU A 7 -34.30 -25.81 -60.56
C GLU A 7 -33.03 -25.95 -61.51
N THR A 8 -31.91 -25.26 -61.22
CA THR A 8 -30.50 -25.49 -61.72
C THR A 8 -30.12 -25.08 -63.19
N ARG A 9 -28.85 -24.87 -63.64
CA ARG A 9 -27.46 -24.97 -63.07
C ARG A 9 -26.36 -24.26 -63.93
N ARG A 10 -25.20 -23.89 -63.32
CA ARG A 10 -23.85 -23.57 -63.93
C ARG A 10 -23.74 -22.31 -64.82
N THR A 11 -22.62 -21.60 -65.07
CA THR A 11 -21.28 -21.30 -64.44
C THR A 11 -20.81 -19.93 -65.08
N THR A 12 -19.60 -19.32 -65.03
CA THR A 12 -18.18 -19.68 -64.71
C THR A 12 -17.36 -18.41 -64.30
N SER A 13 -16.04 -18.34 -64.58
CA SER A 13 -15.05 -17.23 -64.36
C SER A 13 -13.91 -17.35 -65.43
N PRO A 14 -12.83 -16.53 -65.55
CA PRO A 14 -12.37 -15.35 -64.77
C PRO A 14 -11.81 -14.12 -65.57
N ASP A 15 -11.40 -13.07 -64.82
CA ASP A 15 -10.26 -12.08 -64.90
C ASP A 15 -9.41 -11.87 -66.22
N PRO A 16 -8.55 -10.81 -66.42
CA PRO A 16 -8.06 -9.80 -65.44
C PRO A 16 -7.76 -8.33 -65.91
N ALA A 17 -7.27 -7.52 -64.94
CA ALA A 17 -6.11 -6.59 -65.02
C ALA A 17 -6.22 -5.05 -65.31
N ARG A 18 -5.48 -4.31 -64.45
CA ARG A 18 -4.70 -3.05 -64.67
C ARG A 18 -5.42 -1.69 -64.89
N ASN A 19 -5.59 -0.96 -63.78
CA ASN A 19 -4.85 0.26 -63.39
C ASN A 19 -4.33 1.23 -64.48
N ILE A 20 -4.72 2.53 -64.40
CA ILE A 20 -3.88 3.77 -64.51
C ILE A 20 -4.80 5.02 -64.39
N SER A 21 -4.39 6.02 -63.60
CA SER A 21 -4.98 7.38 -63.57
C SER A 21 -4.02 8.38 -64.24
N PRO A 22 -4.51 9.53 -64.76
CA PRO A 22 -4.07 10.80 -64.14
C PRO A 22 -5.00 12.05 -64.28
N MET A 23 -4.72 13.03 -63.40
CA MET A 23 -4.76 14.50 -63.63
C MET A 23 -6.07 15.30 -63.92
N SER A 24 -6.60 15.89 -62.82
CA SER A 24 -6.62 17.35 -62.57
C SER A 24 -7.80 18.28 -62.98
N ASN A 25 -8.03 19.29 -62.12
CA ASN A 25 -8.39 20.71 -62.41
C ASN A 25 -9.69 21.02 -63.19
N ARG A 26 -10.76 21.59 -62.58
CA ARG A 26 -10.79 22.95 -61.98
C ARG A 26 -12.11 23.28 -61.23
N ARG A 27 -12.00 24.14 -60.20
CA ARG A 27 -12.91 25.23 -59.72
C ARG A 27 -14.44 25.13 -59.91
N LEU A 28 -15.18 25.40 -58.83
CA LEU A 28 -15.81 26.72 -58.53
C LEU A 28 -16.29 26.74 -57.04
N PRO A 29 -16.58 27.90 -56.42
CA PRO A 29 -16.79 28.02 -54.97
C PRO A 29 -18.22 27.72 -54.54
N ASN A 30 -18.41 27.35 -53.26
CA ASN A 30 -19.74 27.27 -52.65
C ASN A 30 -19.76 27.71 -51.18
N ALA A 31 -20.94 28.15 -50.76
CA ALA A 31 -21.27 28.83 -49.53
C ALA A 31 -20.75 28.21 -48.22
N SER A 32 -20.44 29.09 -47.26
CA SER A 32 -20.25 28.74 -45.85
C SER A 32 -21.55 28.21 -45.24
N LEU A 33 -21.67 26.89 -45.10
CA LEU A 33 -22.66 26.28 -44.21
C LEU A 33 -22.01 26.00 -42.85
N LEU A 34 -22.39 26.76 -41.83
CA LEU A 34 -21.94 26.54 -40.46
C LEU A 34 -22.67 25.33 -39.87
N VAL A 35 -22.18 24.12 -40.16
CA VAL A 35 -22.68 22.89 -39.53
C VAL A 35 -22.23 22.89 -38.07
N LEU A 36 -23.17 23.13 -37.16
CA LEU A 36 -22.95 23.04 -35.72
C LEU A 36 -22.78 21.56 -35.33
N ALA A 37 -21.54 21.08 -35.38
CA ALA A 37 -21.19 19.71 -35.02
C ALA A 37 -21.37 19.51 -33.50
N ILE A 38 -22.56 19.07 -33.09
CA ILE A 38 -22.81 18.57 -31.74
C ILE A 38 -21.99 17.29 -31.57
N GLY A 39 -20.79 17.43 -30.99
CA GLY A 39 -19.88 16.34 -30.72
C GLY A 39 -20.46 15.39 -29.67
N THR A 40 -21.20 14.37 -30.11
CA THR A 40 -21.57 13.24 -29.26
C THR A 40 -20.32 12.44 -28.93
N HIS A 41 -19.67 12.81 -27.83
CA HIS A 41 -18.56 12.06 -27.24
C HIS A 41 -19.08 10.69 -26.75
N LEU A 42 -19.19 9.72 -27.66
CA LEU A 42 -19.22 8.30 -27.32
C LEU A 42 -17.85 7.97 -26.72
N SER A 43 -17.72 8.15 -25.41
CA SER A 43 -16.62 7.59 -24.63
C SER A 43 -16.61 6.08 -24.86
N ALA A 44 -15.68 5.61 -25.68
CA ALA A 44 -15.49 4.20 -25.94
C ALA A 44 -15.13 3.52 -24.61
N GLN A 45 -16.11 2.83 -24.01
CA GLN A 45 -15.88 2.03 -22.82
C GLN A 45 -15.06 0.80 -23.23
N GLY A 46 -13.74 0.96 -23.22
CA GLY A 46 -12.83 -0.18 -23.18
C GLY A 46 -13.21 -1.04 -21.99
N GLY A 47 -13.70 -2.25 -22.26
CA GLY A 47 -13.98 -3.23 -21.22
C GLY A 47 -12.69 -3.58 -20.45
N PRO A 48 -12.81 -4.21 -19.27
CA PRO A 48 -11.64 -4.67 -18.54
C PRO A 48 -10.78 -5.58 -19.43
N PRO A 49 -9.44 -5.54 -19.31
CA PRO A 49 -8.56 -6.45 -20.02
C PRO A 49 -9.02 -7.90 -19.84
N LEU A 50 -9.08 -8.67 -20.93
CA LEU A 50 -9.34 -10.10 -20.82
C LEU A 50 -8.25 -10.71 -19.93
N PRO A 51 -8.60 -11.58 -18.95
CA PRO A 51 -7.61 -12.21 -18.11
C PRO A 51 -6.64 -13.03 -18.97
N PRO A 52 -5.35 -13.12 -18.60
CA PRO A 52 -4.40 -13.98 -19.30
C PRO A 52 -4.89 -15.43 -19.38
N PRO A 53 -4.55 -16.18 -20.45
CA PRO A 53 -4.93 -17.58 -20.59
C PRO A 53 -4.54 -18.39 -19.35
N GLY A 54 -5.51 -19.10 -18.76
CA GLY A 54 -5.29 -19.89 -17.54
C GLY A 54 -5.66 -19.18 -16.23
N VAL A 55 -6.23 -17.97 -16.26
CA VAL A 55 -6.84 -17.30 -15.10
C VAL A 55 -8.36 -17.12 -15.34
N PRO A 56 -9.24 -17.36 -14.34
CA PRO A 56 -10.68 -17.21 -14.54
C PRO A 56 -11.11 -15.74 -14.71
N PRO A 57 -12.29 -15.47 -15.30
CA PRO A 57 -12.85 -14.11 -15.37
C PRO A 57 -12.93 -13.43 -14.00
N VAL A 58 -12.50 -12.16 -13.93
CA VAL A 58 -12.52 -11.36 -12.69
C VAL A 58 -13.96 -11.16 -12.21
N PRO A 59 -14.26 -11.36 -10.91
CA PRO A 59 -15.56 -10.99 -10.35
C PRO A 59 -15.79 -9.47 -10.38
N VAL A 60 -16.66 -9.04 -11.30
CA VAL A 60 -17.10 -7.63 -11.44
C VAL A 60 -18.55 -7.51 -10.96
N PRO A 61 -18.80 -6.88 -9.79
CA PRO A 61 -20.16 -6.63 -9.32
C PRO A 61 -20.95 -5.73 -10.29
N PRO A 62 -22.22 -6.05 -10.62
CA PRO A 62 -23.03 -5.22 -11.52
C PRO A 62 -23.22 -3.76 -11.06
N GLY A 63 -23.20 -3.51 -9.74
CA GLY A 63 -23.27 -2.16 -9.17
C GLY A 63 -21.94 -1.38 -9.22
N ASN A 64 -20.82 -2.02 -9.57
CA ASN A 64 -19.53 -1.37 -9.73
C ASN A 64 -18.78 -1.85 -10.99
N PRO A 65 -19.27 -1.48 -12.19
CA PRO A 65 -18.60 -1.82 -13.43
C PRO A 65 -17.23 -1.12 -13.54
N ILE A 66 -16.25 -1.84 -14.07
CA ILE A 66 -14.91 -1.31 -14.36
C ILE A 66 -15.00 -0.35 -15.54
N THR A 67 -14.53 0.88 -15.37
CA THR A 67 -14.36 1.88 -16.43
C THR A 67 -12.98 2.51 -16.33
N VAL A 68 -12.43 3.03 -17.43
CA VAL A 68 -11.09 3.63 -17.46
C VAL A 68 -10.96 4.79 -16.46
N SER A 69 -11.92 5.73 -16.44
CA SER A 69 -11.86 6.88 -15.52
C SER A 69 -11.98 6.48 -14.04
N LYS A 70 -12.80 5.47 -13.72
CA LYS A 70 -12.91 4.96 -12.34
C LYS A 70 -11.68 4.15 -11.92
N THR A 71 -11.06 3.44 -12.86
CA THR A 71 -9.79 2.73 -12.65
C THR A 71 -8.65 3.72 -12.35
N LEU A 72 -8.53 4.79 -13.15
CA LEU A 72 -7.49 5.80 -12.94
C LEU A 72 -7.72 6.64 -11.67
N LEU A 73 -8.97 6.92 -11.31
CA LEU A 73 -9.31 7.49 -10.00
C LEU A 73 -8.93 6.54 -8.85
N GLY A 74 -9.21 5.25 -8.99
CA GLY A 74 -8.79 4.23 -8.01
C GLY A 74 -7.28 4.13 -7.88
N LYS A 75 -6.54 4.18 -9.00
CA LYS A 75 -5.07 4.19 -9.04
C LYS A 75 -4.51 5.44 -8.35
N ALA A 76 -5.10 6.62 -8.57
CA ALA A 76 -4.71 7.84 -7.85
C ALA A 76 -4.90 7.68 -6.33
N LEU A 77 -6.12 7.32 -5.90
CA LEU A 77 -6.45 7.15 -4.47
C LEU A 77 -5.62 6.05 -3.76
N PHE A 78 -5.21 5.00 -4.48
CA PHE A 78 -4.41 3.91 -3.91
C PHE A 78 -2.95 4.31 -3.62
N TRP A 79 -2.39 5.25 -4.40
CA TRP A 79 -0.98 5.66 -4.34
C TRP A 79 -0.74 7.02 -3.68
N ASP A 80 -1.80 7.75 -3.30
CA ASP A 80 -1.69 9.09 -2.72
C ASP A 80 -1.50 9.04 -1.20
N GLU A 81 -0.28 9.35 -0.72
CA GLU A 81 0.08 9.28 0.72
C GLU A 81 -0.66 10.34 1.56
N GLN A 82 -1.22 11.38 0.93
CA GLN A 82 -2.04 12.41 1.57
C GLN A 82 -3.34 11.85 2.20
N LEU A 83 -3.74 10.62 1.89
CA LEU A 83 -4.89 9.96 2.54
C LEU A 83 -4.60 9.53 3.99
N SER A 84 -3.33 9.41 4.38
CA SER A 84 -2.95 9.19 5.78
C SER A 84 -2.97 10.49 6.61
N ALA A 85 -3.06 10.36 7.94
CA ALA A 85 -3.02 11.49 8.86
C ALA A 85 -1.71 12.29 8.75
N THR A 86 -0.58 11.59 8.75
CA THR A 86 0.79 12.13 8.69
C THR A 86 1.28 12.42 7.26
N ASN A 87 0.43 12.20 6.25
CA ASN A 87 0.74 12.32 4.82
C ASN A 87 1.93 11.45 4.35
N THR A 88 2.22 10.31 5.00
CA THR A 88 3.38 9.43 4.72
C THR A 88 3.03 7.98 4.36
N ILE A 89 1.74 7.61 4.34
CA ILE A 89 1.28 6.24 4.04
C ILE A 89 0.13 6.29 3.02
N SER A 90 0.24 5.47 1.97
CA SER A 90 -0.80 5.14 1.01
C SER A 90 -1.13 3.64 1.09
N CYS A 91 -2.13 3.16 0.33
CA CYS A 91 -2.30 1.72 0.15
C CYS A 91 -1.04 1.11 -0.50
N GLY A 92 -0.45 1.84 -1.45
CA GLY A 92 0.81 1.50 -2.13
C GLY A 92 1.99 1.26 -1.20
N THR A 93 2.17 2.08 -0.16
CA THR A 93 3.29 1.97 0.80
C THR A 93 3.32 0.61 1.53
N CYS A 94 2.16 -0.05 1.69
CA CYS A 94 2.01 -1.39 2.27
C CYS A 94 1.84 -2.52 1.24
N HIS A 95 1.59 -2.20 -0.04
CA HIS A 95 1.19 -3.15 -1.08
C HIS A 95 1.97 -2.95 -2.38
N VAL A 96 3.30 -3.00 -2.29
CA VAL A 96 4.22 -2.78 -3.42
C VAL A 96 4.20 -3.98 -4.39
N PRO A 97 3.91 -3.79 -5.69
CA PRO A 97 3.85 -4.88 -6.67
C PRO A 97 5.13 -5.72 -6.78
N GLY A 98 6.30 -5.08 -6.82
CA GLY A 98 7.60 -5.74 -6.92
C GLY A 98 7.91 -6.67 -5.75
N ASN A 99 7.35 -6.41 -4.57
CA ASN A 99 7.35 -7.29 -3.41
C ASN A 99 6.11 -8.20 -3.37
N GLY A 100 5.62 -8.62 -4.54
CA GLY A 100 4.48 -9.52 -4.74
C GLY A 100 3.16 -9.00 -4.14
N GLY A 101 2.97 -7.68 -4.10
CA GLY A 101 1.77 -7.01 -3.59
C GLY A 101 1.66 -6.90 -2.06
N SER A 102 2.77 -7.07 -1.35
CA SER A 102 2.88 -7.09 0.11
C SER A 102 3.97 -6.11 0.55
N ASP A 103 4.02 -5.78 1.84
CA ASP A 103 4.95 -4.77 2.36
C ASP A 103 6.41 -5.28 2.35
N PRO A 104 7.34 -4.61 1.64
CA PRO A 104 8.77 -4.94 1.70
C PRO A 104 9.39 -4.54 3.05
N ARG A 105 8.82 -3.54 3.73
CA ARG A 105 9.38 -2.99 4.97
C ARG A 105 9.28 -4.00 6.12
N SER A 106 8.39 -4.99 6.08
CA SER A 106 8.30 -6.09 7.07
C SER A 106 9.58 -6.93 7.21
N ALA A 107 10.46 -6.91 6.19
CA ALA A 107 11.77 -7.56 6.28
C ALA A 107 12.80 -6.76 7.11
N LEU A 108 12.55 -5.47 7.34
CA LEU A 108 13.48 -4.56 8.02
C LEU A 108 13.47 -4.74 9.54
N PHE A 109 14.50 -4.21 10.21
CA PHE A 109 14.67 -4.32 11.66
C PHE A 109 13.59 -3.57 12.45
N GLY A 110 13.20 -2.37 12.02
CA GLY A 110 12.21 -1.53 12.72
C GLY A 110 10.75 -1.91 12.49
N SER A 111 10.46 -3.06 11.87
CA SER A 111 9.10 -3.48 11.48
C SER A 111 8.65 -4.68 12.30
N VAL A 112 8.73 -4.57 13.62
CA VAL A 112 8.38 -5.60 14.60
C VAL A 112 7.33 -5.06 15.57
N HIS A 113 6.26 -5.83 15.80
CA HIS A 113 5.29 -5.61 16.88
C HIS A 113 5.56 -6.64 18.00
N PRO A 114 5.52 -6.25 19.28
CA PRO A 114 5.92 -7.07 20.44
C PRO A 114 4.85 -8.11 20.83
N GLY A 115 4.51 -8.97 19.86
CA GLY A 115 3.70 -10.17 20.05
C GLY A 115 2.37 -9.98 20.78
N PHE A 116 2.12 -10.93 21.69
CA PHE A 116 0.98 -11.03 22.60
C PHE A 116 1.42 -10.75 24.04
N ASP A 117 2.68 -11.03 24.41
CA ASP A 117 3.20 -10.76 25.75
C ASP A 117 3.59 -9.28 26.00
N GLY A 118 3.70 -8.48 24.93
CA GLY A 118 4.04 -7.06 25.00
C GLY A 118 5.54 -6.78 25.17
N LEU A 119 6.39 -7.78 24.95
CA LEU A 119 7.85 -7.67 24.99
C LEU A 119 8.44 -7.79 23.58
N PHE A 120 9.60 -7.18 23.36
CA PHE A 120 10.36 -7.32 22.11
C PHE A 120 11.47 -8.38 22.25
N ALA A 121 11.86 -8.98 21.13
CA ALA A 121 12.84 -10.07 21.04
C ALA A 121 12.39 -11.39 21.69
N THR A 122 11.07 -11.63 21.70
CA THR A 122 10.40 -12.84 22.17
C THR A 122 9.93 -13.71 20.98
N PRO A 123 9.59 -15.00 21.19
CA PRO A 123 9.22 -15.91 20.08
C PRO A 123 7.90 -15.55 19.37
N ASP A 124 7.05 -14.74 20.00
CA ASP A 124 5.75 -14.31 19.49
C ASP A 124 5.78 -12.94 18.77
N ASP A 125 6.96 -12.30 18.68
CA ASP A 125 7.25 -11.11 17.86
C ASP A 125 6.67 -11.23 16.44
N ILE A 126 6.13 -10.12 15.92
CA ILE A 126 5.39 -10.09 14.65
C ILE A 126 6.06 -9.16 13.66
N ARG A 127 6.45 -9.68 12.49
CA ARG A 127 6.96 -8.88 11.37
C ARG A 127 5.81 -8.29 10.56
N GLY A 128 5.20 -7.27 11.14
CA GLY A 128 4.07 -6.52 10.60
C GLY A 128 4.46 -5.52 9.50
N SER A 129 3.48 -4.70 9.14
CA SER A 129 3.63 -3.53 8.28
C SER A 129 3.69 -2.27 9.12
N ARG A 130 4.41 -1.23 8.67
CA ARG A 130 4.49 0.03 9.40
C ARG A 130 3.47 1.03 8.85
N GLY A 131 2.56 1.49 9.69
CA GLY A 131 1.65 2.57 9.36
C GLY A 131 2.21 3.92 9.82
N VAL A 132 1.34 4.75 10.38
CA VAL A 132 1.67 6.10 10.83
C VAL A 132 2.16 6.14 12.29
N ALA A 133 2.78 7.26 12.68
CA ALA A 133 2.94 7.58 14.10
C ALA A 133 1.56 7.84 14.73
N ASN A 134 1.37 7.47 15.99
CA ASN A 134 0.08 7.69 16.66
C ASN A 134 -0.13 9.18 16.94
N SER A 135 -1.28 9.74 16.54
CA SER A 135 -1.54 11.18 16.60
C SER A 135 -2.98 11.52 16.97
N GLU A 136 -3.21 12.75 17.44
CA GLU A 136 -4.54 13.35 17.57
C GLU A 136 -5.02 13.98 16.24
N ALA A 137 -6.28 14.43 16.20
CA ALA A 137 -6.89 15.06 15.01
C ALA A 137 -6.33 16.46 14.66
N ASP A 138 -5.62 17.12 15.58
CA ASP A 138 -4.85 18.36 15.31
C ASP A 138 -3.44 18.09 14.77
N GLY A 139 -3.06 16.81 14.63
CA GLY A 139 -1.77 16.35 14.15
C GLY A 139 -0.79 15.97 15.25
N ASP A 140 -0.96 16.39 16.50
CA ASP A 140 0.08 16.22 17.51
C ASP A 140 0.30 14.73 17.85
N TRP A 141 1.55 14.28 17.73
CA TRP A 141 1.95 12.89 17.95
C TRP A 141 1.98 12.51 19.44
N ILE A 142 1.40 11.35 19.76
CA ILE A 142 1.29 10.80 21.11
C ILE A 142 2.24 9.61 21.26
N ALA A 143 3.08 9.62 22.30
CA ALA A 143 3.97 8.50 22.58
C ALA A 143 3.19 7.24 23.02
N THR A 144 3.31 6.16 22.25
CA THR A 144 2.72 4.85 22.56
C THR A 144 3.62 4.01 23.47
N GLN A 145 3.04 3.03 24.18
CA GLN A 145 3.78 2.13 25.07
C GLN A 145 4.92 1.36 24.38
N PHE A 146 4.71 0.93 23.13
CA PHE A 146 5.63 0.03 22.42
C PHE A 146 6.53 0.74 21.40
N PHE A 147 6.01 1.74 20.70
CA PHE A 147 6.72 2.43 19.61
C PHE A 147 7.22 3.82 20.01
N GLY A 148 6.78 4.35 21.15
CA GLY A 148 7.01 5.75 21.50
C GLY A 148 6.38 6.66 20.43
N LEU A 149 7.18 7.57 19.89
CA LEU A 149 6.81 8.44 18.77
C LEU A 149 7.13 7.86 17.38
N ALA A 150 7.53 6.57 17.28
CA ALA A 150 7.77 5.93 15.98
C ALA A 150 6.45 5.50 15.28
N GLU A 151 6.55 5.21 13.99
CA GLU A 151 5.53 4.51 13.20
C GLU A 151 5.03 3.25 13.93
N GLN A 152 3.71 3.09 14.03
CA GLN A 152 3.11 1.90 14.63
C GLN A 152 3.22 0.69 13.69
N VAL A 153 3.48 -0.49 14.26
CA VAL A 153 3.59 -1.75 13.50
C VAL A 153 2.31 -2.57 13.66
N THR A 154 1.76 -3.08 12.56
CA THR A 154 0.56 -3.93 12.59
C THR A 154 0.81 -5.31 13.21
N SER A 155 -0.18 -5.86 13.90
CA SER A 155 -0.14 -7.22 14.48
C SER A 155 -0.28 -8.35 13.44
N ARG A 156 -0.30 -8.04 12.13
CA ARG A 156 -0.18 -9.00 11.02
C ARG A 156 0.47 -8.35 9.79
N LYS A 157 1.27 -9.10 9.03
CA LYS A 157 1.85 -8.65 7.75
C LYS A 157 0.77 -8.38 6.71
N ALA A 158 0.92 -7.31 5.92
CA ALA A 158 0.04 -7.01 4.79
C ALA A 158 -0.03 -8.18 3.78
N PRO A 159 -1.23 -8.73 3.46
CA PRO A 159 -1.39 -9.76 2.44
C PRO A 159 -1.21 -9.18 1.02
N THR A 160 -1.20 -10.03 -0.01
CA THR A 160 -1.18 -9.57 -1.42
C THR A 160 -2.50 -8.91 -1.82
N MET A 161 -2.46 -7.72 -2.42
CA MET A 161 -3.61 -7.16 -3.17
C MET A 161 -3.72 -7.73 -4.59
N ILE A 162 -2.63 -8.21 -5.18
CA ILE A 162 -2.61 -8.85 -6.51
C ILE A 162 -3.48 -10.11 -6.46
N ASN A 163 -4.43 -10.21 -7.40
CA ASN A 163 -5.51 -11.21 -7.48
C ASN A 163 -6.50 -11.21 -6.28
N ALA A 164 -6.52 -10.20 -5.41
CA ALA A 164 -7.45 -10.14 -4.28
C ALA A 164 -8.93 -10.14 -4.71
N ALA A 165 -9.23 -9.63 -5.91
CA ALA A 165 -10.55 -9.64 -6.55
C ALA A 165 -11.24 -11.01 -6.64
N TYR A 166 -10.51 -12.13 -6.56
CA TYR A 166 -11.09 -13.47 -6.58
C TYR A 166 -11.46 -14.01 -5.18
N ALA A 167 -11.18 -13.28 -4.11
CA ALA A 167 -11.49 -13.72 -2.75
C ALA A 167 -12.83 -13.12 -2.27
N PRO A 168 -13.83 -13.95 -1.91
CA PRO A 168 -15.13 -13.47 -1.43
C PRO A 168 -15.06 -12.88 -0.01
N LEU A 169 -13.96 -13.16 0.72
CA LEU A 169 -13.63 -12.57 2.02
C LEU A 169 -12.16 -12.14 2.01
N LEU A 170 -11.86 -10.98 2.60
CA LEU A 170 -10.53 -10.36 2.64
C LEU A 170 -9.99 -10.18 4.07
N PHE A 171 -8.73 -9.72 4.15
CA PHE A 171 -7.80 -9.94 5.27
C PHE A 171 -7.49 -11.43 5.52
N TRP A 172 -6.60 -11.69 6.50
CA TRP A 172 -6.19 -13.05 6.89
C TRP A 172 -7.28 -13.82 7.66
N ASP A 173 -8.17 -13.14 8.36
CA ASP A 173 -9.28 -13.70 9.16
C ASP A 173 -10.59 -13.84 8.37
N GLY A 174 -10.72 -13.09 7.27
CA GLY A 174 -11.93 -13.03 6.45
C GLY A 174 -12.95 -12.02 6.95
N ARG A 175 -12.55 -10.99 7.70
CA ARG A 175 -13.45 -9.99 8.31
C ARG A 175 -14.12 -9.01 7.35
N ALA A 176 -13.61 -8.88 6.13
CA ALA A 176 -14.15 -7.97 5.11
C ALA A 176 -14.84 -8.74 3.98
N GLY A 177 -16.02 -8.27 3.56
CA GLY A 177 -16.87 -8.91 2.56
C GLY A 177 -17.94 -9.85 3.17
N PRO A 178 -18.75 -10.52 2.33
CA PRO A 178 -18.73 -10.47 0.86
C PRO A 178 -19.39 -9.21 0.29
N ASN A 179 -20.06 -8.41 1.12
CA ASN A 179 -20.80 -7.23 0.72
C ASN A 179 -20.17 -5.96 1.30
N PHE A 180 -20.29 -4.86 0.56
CA PHE A 180 -19.88 -3.54 0.99
C PHE A 180 -21.06 -2.78 1.60
N VAL A 181 -20.84 -2.29 2.82
CA VAL A 181 -21.73 -1.39 3.55
C VAL A 181 -21.02 -0.03 3.63
N ASP A 182 -21.73 1.04 3.29
CA ASP A 182 -21.19 2.39 3.41
C ASP A 182 -20.88 2.70 4.89
N PRO A 183 -19.64 3.11 5.23
CA PRO A 183 -19.22 3.28 6.61
C PRO A 183 -19.78 4.54 7.29
N VAL A 184 -20.47 5.43 6.55
CA VAL A 184 -21.12 6.64 7.06
C VAL A 184 -22.64 6.42 7.20
N THR A 185 -23.30 5.81 6.22
CA THR A 185 -24.77 5.63 6.21
C THR A 185 -25.24 4.28 6.73
N SER A 186 -24.35 3.31 6.94
CA SER A 186 -24.66 1.91 7.25
C SER A 186 -25.54 1.19 6.21
N THR A 187 -25.70 1.73 4.99
CA THR A 187 -26.48 1.08 3.93
C THR A 187 -25.63 0.12 3.10
N VAL A 188 -26.16 -1.05 2.72
CA VAL A 188 -25.49 -1.95 1.77
C VAL A 188 -25.46 -1.29 0.38
N VAL A 189 -24.26 -0.99 -0.12
CA VAL A 189 -24.05 -0.32 -1.42
C VAL A 189 -23.67 -1.30 -2.52
N LEU A 190 -22.95 -2.39 -2.20
CA LEU A 190 -22.52 -3.36 -3.22
C LEU A 190 -22.56 -4.81 -2.73
N GLN A 191 -23.33 -5.65 -3.43
CA GLN A 191 -23.23 -7.10 -3.31
C GLN A 191 -21.95 -7.58 -4.00
N GLN A 192 -21.21 -8.53 -3.42
CA GLN A 192 -19.87 -8.95 -3.92
C GLN A 192 -18.79 -7.85 -3.85
N GLY A 193 -19.00 -6.83 -2.99
CA GLY A 193 -18.07 -5.72 -2.74
C GLY A 193 -16.99 -6.04 -1.69
N ALA A 194 -16.31 -7.19 -1.80
CA ALA A 194 -15.32 -7.61 -0.80
C ALA A 194 -14.11 -6.67 -0.71
N LEU A 195 -13.62 -6.16 -1.86
CA LEU A 195 -12.52 -5.18 -1.94
C LEU A 195 -12.93 -3.85 -1.30
N GLU A 196 -14.10 -3.33 -1.67
CA GLU A 196 -14.65 -2.09 -1.11
C GLU A 196 -14.84 -2.18 0.42
N ALA A 197 -15.25 -3.35 0.92
CA ALA A 197 -15.34 -3.63 2.36
C ALA A 197 -13.98 -3.81 3.06
N GLN A 198 -12.91 -4.13 2.32
CA GLN A 198 -11.54 -4.23 2.85
C GLN A 198 -10.91 -2.85 2.93
N ALA A 199 -10.94 -2.09 1.83
CA ALA A 199 -10.42 -0.73 1.74
C ALA A 199 -11.11 0.24 2.71
N ALA A 200 -12.31 -0.11 3.21
CA ALA A 200 -13.03 0.65 4.23
C ALA A 200 -12.32 0.72 5.60
N LEU A 201 -11.34 -0.14 5.90
CA LEU A 201 -10.73 -0.20 7.24
C LEU A 201 -9.38 0.53 7.38
N PRO A 202 -8.35 0.32 6.52
CA PRO A 202 -7.03 0.91 6.76
C PRO A 202 -7.01 2.45 6.84
N PRO A 203 -7.73 3.21 5.97
CA PRO A 203 -7.72 4.68 6.00
C PRO A 203 -8.26 5.32 7.28
N VAL A 204 -8.96 4.57 8.13
CA VAL A 204 -9.51 5.03 9.43
C VAL A 204 -8.93 4.27 10.62
N ASN A 205 -7.92 3.42 10.41
CA ASN A 205 -7.22 2.71 11.48
C ASN A 205 -5.97 3.50 11.87
N ALA A 206 -5.89 3.90 13.15
CA ALA A 206 -4.78 4.67 13.72
C ALA A 206 -3.41 3.95 13.62
N VAL A 207 -3.39 2.62 13.50
CA VAL A 207 -2.17 1.82 13.32
C VAL A 207 -1.74 1.73 11.85
N GLU A 208 -2.65 1.96 10.88
CA GLU A 208 -2.38 1.79 9.45
C GLU A 208 -2.22 3.14 8.72
N MET A 209 -3.20 4.05 8.82
CA MET A 209 -3.20 5.33 8.08
C MET A 209 -3.84 6.51 8.83
N GLY A 210 -4.80 6.27 9.73
CA GLY A 210 -5.54 7.33 10.41
C GLY A 210 -4.81 7.91 11.63
N HIS A 211 -5.36 8.96 12.22
CA HIS A 211 -5.09 9.40 13.59
C HIS A 211 -6.09 8.72 14.55
N LEU A 212 -6.02 9.03 15.84
CA LEU A 212 -7.07 8.62 16.78
C LEU A 212 -8.41 9.24 16.36
N GLY A 213 -9.41 8.38 16.16
CA GLY A 213 -10.79 8.78 15.87
C GLY A 213 -11.11 9.17 14.42
N THR A 214 -10.19 9.02 13.46
CA THR A 214 -10.43 9.39 12.05
C THR A 214 -11.75 8.84 11.50
N THR A 215 -12.54 9.68 10.85
CA THR A 215 -13.83 9.28 10.26
C THR A 215 -13.83 9.29 8.73
N TRP A 216 -14.69 8.47 8.13
CA TRP A 216 -14.89 8.47 6.68
C TRP A 216 -15.55 9.76 6.14
N THR A 217 -16.22 10.53 6.99
CA THR A 217 -16.76 11.87 6.67
C THR A 217 -15.63 12.89 6.53
N GLU A 218 -14.73 12.90 7.51
CA GLU A 218 -13.51 13.72 7.57
C GLU A 218 -12.55 13.40 6.43
N LEU A 219 -12.24 12.11 6.20
CA LEU A 219 -11.37 11.69 5.10
C LEU A 219 -11.95 12.04 3.72
N ALA A 220 -13.28 11.91 3.53
CA ALA A 220 -13.93 12.35 2.30
C ALA A 220 -13.85 13.88 2.09
N ALA A 221 -13.89 14.66 3.18
CA ALA A 221 -13.68 16.11 3.13
C ALA A 221 -12.20 16.45 2.83
N LYS A 222 -11.23 15.76 3.45
CA LYS A 222 -9.79 15.91 3.17
C LYS A 222 -9.52 15.66 1.69
N ILE A 223 -9.90 14.49 1.16
CA ILE A 223 -9.74 14.13 -0.26
C ILE A 223 -10.40 15.16 -1.19
N GLY A 224 -11.54 15.75 -0.78
CA GLY A 224 -12.21 16.82 -1.55
C GLY A 224 -11.40 18.12 -1.70
N ALA A 225 -10.39 18.34 -0.85
CA ALA A 225 -9.54 19.53 -0.83
C ALA A 225 -8.09 19.29 -1.34
N LEU A 226 -7.68 18.03 -1.56
CA LEU A 226 -6.33 17.70 -2.04
C LEU A 226 -6.15 17.99 -3.54
N GLU A 227 -4.93 18.40 -3.92
CA GLU A 227 -4.43 18.16 -5.28
C GLU A 227 -4.04 16.67 -5.42
N PRO A 228 -4.58 15.92 -6.40
CA PRO A 228 -4.35 14.48 -6.50
C PRO A 228 -2.88 14.16 -6.80
N LEU A 229 -2.28 13.28 -6.00
CA LEU A 229 -0.89 12.83 -6.13
C LEU A 229 0.17 13.94 -6.00
N ALA A 230 -0.13 15.04 -5.28
CA ALA A 230 0.80 16.17 -5.11
C ALA A 230 2.15 15.80 -4.47
N LEU A 231 2.21 14.71 -3.71
CA LEU A 231 3.42 14.18 -3.07
C LEU A 231 4.20 13.18 -3.93
N ALA A 232 3.67 12.75 -5.09
CA ALA A 232 4.16 11.58 -5.80
C ALA A 232 5.06 11.94 -6.99
N GLU A 233 6.22 11.30 -7.07
CA GLU A 233 7.17 11.43 -8.18
C GLU A 233 6.93 10.32 -9.25
N ASP A 234 7.57 10.44 -10.41
CA ASP A 234 7.54 9.45 -11.52
C ASP A 234 6.15 8.97 -11.98
N VAL A 235 5.10 9.77 -11.73
CA VAL A 235 3.70 9.39 -11.95
C VAL A 235 3.47 8.82 -13.38
N PRO A 236 3.00 7.56 -13.52
CA PRO A 236 2.82 6.92 -14.82
C PRO A 236 2.00 7.76 -15.79
N THR A 237 2.39 7.77 -17.08
CA THR A 237 1.92 8.75 -18.05
C THR A 237 0.39 8.74 -18.27
N ASP A 238 -0.28 7.59 -18.09
CA ASP A 238 -1.74 7.47 -18.16
C ASP A 238 -2.42 8.19 -16.98
N LEU A 239 -1.92 7.93 -15.77
CA LEU A 239 -2.37 8.50 -14.51
C LEU A 239 -2.05 10.00 -14.42
N GLN A 240 -0.84 10.41 -14.82
CA GLN A 240 -0.42 11.80 -14.86
C GLN A 240 -1.30 12.63 -15.81
N ASN A 241 -1.62 12.10 -17.00
CA ASN A 241 -2.54 12.75 -17.92
C ASN A 241 -4.01 12.73 -17.44
N PHE A 242 -4.38 11.80 -16.55
CA PHE A 242 -5.68 11.78 -15.90
C PHE A 242 -5.80 12.85 -14.82
N VAL A 243 -4.79 13.01 -13.94
CA VAL A 243 -4.86 13.92 -12.78
C VAL A 243 -4.46 15.37 -13.08
N ARG A 244 -3.50 15.62 -13.99
CA ARG A 244 -2.87 16.94 -14.19
C ARG A 244 -3.89 18.08 -14.30
N GLY A 245 -3.80 19.04 -13.38
CA GLY A 245 -4.58 20.28 -13.40
C GLY A 245 -6.07 20.08 -13.07
N LYS A 246 -6.42 19.08 -12.24
CA LYS A 246 -7.79 18.79 -11.82
C LYS A 246 -7.85 18.48 -10.32
N THR A 247 -8.90 18.95 -9.67
CA THR A 247 -9.26 18.55 -8.30
C THR A 247 -9.80 17.12 -8.26
N TYR A 248 -9.74 16.46 -7.10
CA TYR A 248 -10.45 15.18 -6.93
C TYR A 248 -11.96 15.30 -7.24
N ALA A 249 -12.61 16.44 -6.95
CA ALA A 249 -14.03 16.63 -7.27
C ALA A 249 -14.34 16.47 -8.78
N GLU A 250 -13.42 16.90 -9.66
CA GLU A 250 -13.52 16.75 -11.11
C GLU A 250 -13.18 15.33 -11.58
N LEU A 251 -12.24 14.65 -10.91
CA LEU A 251 -11.96 13.24 -11.17
C LEU A 251 -13.15 12.34 -10.79
N PHE A 252 -13.82 12.64 -9.67
CA PHE A 252 -15.06 11.97 -9.26
C PHE A 252 -16.21 12.27 -10.24
N GLN A 253 -16.36 13.51 -10.73
CA GLN A 253 -17.26 13.84 -11.84
C GLN A 253 -16.96 13.00 -13.09
N THR A 254 -15.69 12.77 -13.41
CA THR A 254 -15.24 11.99 -14.57
C THR A 254 -15.43 10.47 -14.39
N ALA A 255 -15.44 9.97 -13.15
CA ALA A 255 -15.61 8.56 -12.81
C ALA A 255 -17.06 8.14 -12.54
N PHE A 256 -17.88 9.05 -11.98
CA PHE A 256 -19.25 8.79 -11.50
C PHE A 256 -20.33 9.68 -12.15
N GLY A 257 -19.97 10.53 -13.10
CA GLY A 257 -20.90 11.38 -13.86
C GLY A 257 -21.53 12.55 -13.08
N THR A 258 -21.24 12.67 -11.79
CA THR A 258 -21.68 13.76 -10.89
C THR A 258 -20.55 14.11 -9.93
N PRO A 259 -20.43 15.37 -9.48
CA PRO A 259 -19.31 15.80 -8.64
C PRO A 259 -19.51 15.29 -7.19
N GLY A 260 -18.48 15.48 -6.37
CA GLY A 260 -18.52 15.19 -4.93
C GLY A 260 -17.82 13.88 -4.56
N VAL A 261 -16.91 14.00 -3.60
CA VAL A 261 -16.23 12.89 -2.93
C VAL A 261 -17.14 12.33 -1.84
N SER A 262 -17.14 11.01 -1.66
CA SER A 262 -17.80 10.34 -0.54
C SER A 262 -17.16 8.99 -0.28
N ALA A 263 -17.27 8.47 0.96
CA ALA A 263 -16.69 7.19 1.36
C ALA A 263 -16.99 6.06 0.37
N SER A 264 -18.26 5.82 0.04
CA SER A 264 -18.64 4.85 -0.99
C SER A 264 -17.97 5.09 -2.35
N ARG A 265 -17.89 6.33 -2.85
CA ARG A 265 -17.30 6.61 -4.16
C ARG A 265 -15.77 6.38 -4.15
N THR A 266 -15.09 6.79 -3.09
CA THR A 266 -13.66 6.53 -2.88
C THR A 266 -13.39 5.01 -2.89
N LEU A 267 -14.17 4.25 -2.13
CA LEU A 267 -14.02 2.80 -1.99
C LEU A 267 -14.38 2.05 -3.29
N LEU A 268 -15.47 2.43 -3.96
CA LEU A 268 -15.85 1.91 -5.27
C LEU A 268 -14.77 2.18 -6.34
N ALA A 269 -14.04 3.30 -6.25
CA ALA A 269 -12.93 3.59 -7.14
C ALA A 269 -11.70 2.73 -6.85
N ILE A 270 -11.25 2.66 -5.58
CA ILE A 270 -10.12 1.81 -5.15
C ILE A 270 -10.36 0.35 -5.55
N GLY A 271 -11.51 -0.22 -5.18
CA GLY A 271 -11.88 -1.59 -5.54
C GLY A 271 -12.04 -1.81 -7.06
N THR A 272 -12.24 -0.76 -7.85
CA THR A 272 -12.20 -0.86 -9.33
C THR A 272 -10.79 -1.03 -9.84
N TYR A 273 -9.84 -0.25 -9.31
CA TYR A 273 -8.42 -0.38 -9.65
C TYR A 273 -7.86 -1.74 -9.24
N GLU A 274 -8.16 -2.21 -8.02
CA GLU A 274 -7.70 -3.53 -7.55
C GLU A 274 -8.19 -4.71 -8.42
N ARG A 275 -9.38 -4.60 -9.03
CA ARG A 275 -9.89 -5.59 -10.00
C ARG A 275 -9.10 -5.64 -11.32
N THR A 276 -8.18 -4.71 -11.55
CA THR A 276 -7.24 -4.77 -12.70
C THR A 276 -5.89 -5.41 -12.35
N LEU A 277 -5.57 -5.60 -11.06
CA LEU A 277 -4.29 -6.13 -10.57
C LEU A 277 -4.22 -7.66 -10.66
N ILE A 278 -4.28 -8.19 -11.89
CA ILE A 278 -4.42 -9.62 -12.21
C ILE A 278 -3.13 -10.18 -12.82
N SER A 279 -2.48 -11.09 -12.10
CA SER A 279 -1.26 -11.78 -12.54
C SER A 279 -1.59 -13.14 -13.14
N GLY A 280 -1.07 -13.42 -14.33
CA GLY A 280 -1.40 -14.60 -15.15
C GLY A 280 -0.42 -14.87 -16.28
N GLN A 281 0.78 -14.32 -16.22
CA GLN A 281 1.84 -14.50 -17.23
C GLN A 281 3.12 -15.06 -16.59
N SER A 282 2.96 -15.94 -15.60
CA SER A 282 4.07 -16.66 -14.98
C SER A 282 4.45 -17.93 -15.77
N ALA A 283 5.63 -18.50 -15.51
CA ALA A 283 6.07 -19.76 -16.13
C ALA A 283 5.10 -20.94 -15.88
N TRP A 284 4.32 -20.88 -14.78
CA TRP A 284 3.23 -21.80 -14.52
C TRP A 284 2.01 -21.59 -15.43
N ASP A 285 1.70 -20.35 -15.79
CA ASP A 285 0.61 -20.02 -16.71
C ASP A 285 0.93 -20.47 -18.14
N ASP A 286 2.15 -20.20 -18.62
CA ASP A 286 2.65 -20.72 -19.90
C ASP A 286 2.59 -22.26 -19.94
N PHE A 287 2.95 -22.93 -18.85
CA PHE A 287 2.85 -24.39 -18.73
C PHE A 287 1.41 -24.88 -18.80
N LEU A 288 0.46 -24.20 -18.16
CA LEU A 288 -0.98 -24.49 -18.25
C LEU A 288 -1.56 -24.18 -19.63
N ALA A 289 -1.02 -23.19 -20.36
CA ALA A 289 -1.33 -22.91 -21.76
C ALA A 289 -0.74 -23.95 -22.74
N GLY A 290 0.06 -24.91 -22.23
CA GLY A 290 0.57 -26.07 -22.96
C GLY A 290 2.09 -26.07 -23.18
N ASN A 291 2.80 -24.97 -22.89
CA ASN A 291 4.25 -24.89 -23.06
C ASN A 291 5.00 -25.73 -22.00
N GLN A 292 5.21 -27.01 -22.29
CA GLN A 292 5.91 -27.93 -21.38
C GLN A 292 7.37 -27.50 -21.10
N ALA A 293 7.97 -26.66 -21.94
CA ALA A 293 9.32 -26.13 -21.75
C ALA A 293 9.38 -24.92 -20.80
N ALA A 294 8.24 -24.34 -20.40
CA ALA A 294 8.21 -23.21 -19.47
C ALA A 294 8.69 -23.57 -18.05
N LEU A 295 8.58 -24.84 -17.65
CA LEU A 295 9.11 -25.34 -16.38
C LEU A 295 10.42 -26.10 -16.59
N THR A 296 11.47 -25.69 -15.90
CA THR A 296 12.75 -26.43 -15.80
C THR A 296 12.53 -27.83 -15.19
N GLN A 297 13.46 -28.77 -15.41
CA GLN A 297 13.37 -30.12 -14.85
C GLN A 297 13.21 -30.11 -13.31
N GLN A 298 13.89 -29.19 -12.61
CA GLN A 298 13.77 -29.05 -11.16
C GLN A 298 12.38 -28.51 -10.74
N GLN A 299 11.80 -27.58 -11.51
CA GLN A 299 10.42 -27.13 -11.31
C GLN A 299 9.39 -28.25 -11.58
N GLN A 300 9.64 -29.12 -12.56
CA GLN A 300 8.78 -30.29 -12.83
C GLN A 300 8.86 -31.33 -11.70
N GLN A 301 10.03 -31.53 -11.10
CA GLN A 301 10.19 -32.33 -9.87
C GLN A 301 9.43 -31.69 -8.70
N GLY A 302 9.55 -30.38 -8.50
CA GLY A 302 8.81 -29.64 -7.48
C GLY A 302 7.29 -29.72 -7.65
N ARG A 303 6.80 -29.61 -8.89
CA ARG A 303 5.40 -29.80 -9.26
C ARG A 303 4.89 -31.19 -8.88
N ALA A 304 5.67 -32.25 -9.15
CA ALA A 304 5.31 -33.62 -8.80
C ALA A 304 5.22 -33.82 -7.27
N ILE A 305 6.03 -33.11 -6.49
CA ILE A 305 5.94 -33.10 -5.01
C ILE A 305 4.69 -32.31 -4.56
N PHE A 306 4.48 -31.11 -5.10
CA PHE A 306 3.40 -30.18 -4.74
C PHE A 306 1.99 -30.78 -4.93
N PHE A 307 1.78 -31.51 -6.03
CA PHE A 307 0.51 -32.20 -6.32
C PHE A 307 0.51 -33.69 -5.93
N GLY A 308 1.62 -34.19 -5.37
CA GLY A 308 1.81 -35.57 -4.90
C GLY A 308 2.08 -35.60 -3.40
N GLN A 309 3.29 -36.05 -3.01
CA GLN A 309 3.69 -36.28 -1.61
C GLN A 309 3.42 -35.08 -0.67
N GLY A 310 3.54 -33.84 -1.15
CA GLY A 310 3.31 -32.64 -0.34
C GLY A 310 1.85 -32.23 -0.20
N ASN A 311 0.92 -32.81 -0.99
CA ASN A 311 -0.52 -32.53 -1.02
C ASN A 311 -0.92 -31.04 -1.04
N CYS A 312 -0.02 -30.14 -1.46
CA CYS A 312 -0.18 -28.69 -1.34
C CYS A 312 -1.38 -28.19 -2.14
N GLY A 313 -1.66 -28.85 -3.28
CA GLY A 313 -2.81 -28.59 -4.14
C GLY A 313 -4.19 -28.79 -3.49
N ALA A 314 -4.30 -29.48 -2.34
CA ALA A 314 -5.57 -29.59 -1.61
C ALA A 314 -6.07 -28.23 -1.04
N CYS A 315 -5.13 -27.32 -0.75
CA CYS A 315 -5.44 -25.93 -0.37
C CYS A 315 -5.07 -24.93 -1.46
N HIS A 316 -3.90 -25.09 -2.08
CA HIS A 316 -3.35 -24.20 -3.11
C HIS A 316 -3.59 -24.74 -4.53
N GLY A 317 -4.79 -25.25 -4.79
CA GLY A 317 -5.18 -25.83 -6.07
C GLY A 317 -5.73 -24.84 -7.08
N GLY A 318 -5.98 -25.35 -8.29
CA GLY A 318 -6.65 -24.62 -9.38
C GLY A 318 -5.86 -23.46 -9.96
N GLN A 319 -6.51 -22.72 -10.88
CA GLN A 319 -5.93 -21.57 -11.59
C GLN A 319 -5.55 -20.39 -10.67
N LEU A 320 -6.11 -20.32 -9.47
CA LEU A 320 -5.82 -19.25 -8.51
C LEU A 320 -4.77 -19.63 -7.45
N LEU A 321 -4.32 -20.89 -7.41
CA LEU A 321 -3.40 -21.42 -6.39
C LEU A 321 -3.88 -21.15 -4.94
N THR A 322 -5.21 -21.15 -4.76
CA THR A 322 -5.94 -21.09 -3.49
C THR A 322 -7.38 -21.56 -3.71
N ASN A 323 -7.98 -22.17 -2.69
CA ASN A 323 -9.41 -22.46 -2.60
C ASN A 323 -10.19 -21.41 -1.77
N ASN A 324 -9.54 -20.34 -1.31
CA ASN A 324 -10.09 -19.30 -0.41
C ASN A 324 -10.73 -19.83 0.90
N THR A 325 -10.47 -21.08 1.30
CA THR A 325 -10.92 -21.62 2.59
C THR A 325 -10.04 -21.13 3.74
N PHE A 326 -10.41 -21.47 4.97
CA PHE A 326 -9.69 -21.05 6.19
C PHE A 326 -9.10 -22.27 6.88
N ARG A 327 -7.81 -22.21 7.22
CA ARG A 327 -7.01 -23.34 7.72
C ARG A 327 -6.11 -22.86 8.85
N ASN A 328 -5.96 -23.66 9.90
CA ASN A 328 -4.92 -23.47 10.89
C ASN A 328 -3.77 -24.41 10.51
N ILE A 329 -2.60 -23.86 10.18
CA ILE A 329 -1.43 -24.66 9.82
C ILE A 329 -0.43 -24.84 10.97
N GLY A 330 -0.69 -24.25 12.14
CA GLY A 330 0.19 -24.32 13.30
C GLY A 330 1.38 -23.36 13.24
N VAL A 331 1.16 -22.10 12.85
CA VAL A 331 2.21 -21.05 12.81
C VAL A 331 2.52 -20.50 14.20
N ARG A 332 1.49 -20.36 15.05
CA ARG A 332 1.59 -19.83 16.41
C ARG A 332 0.46 -20.41 17.30
N PRO A 333 0.54 -20.33 18.64
CA PRO A 333 -0.54 -20.65 19.55
C PRO A 333 -1.83 -19.86 19.27
N ILE A 334 -2.98 -20.53 19.38
CA ILE A 334 -4.29 -19.93 19.05
C ILE A 334 -4.72 -18.81 20.01
N GLN A 335 -4.09 -18.71 21.18
CA GLN A 335 -4.32 -17.66 22.17
C GLN A 335 -3.73 -16.31 21.73
N GLU A 336 -2.63 -16.33 20.97
CA GLU A 336 -1.94 -15.12 20.50
C GLU A 336 -2.65 -14.47 19.31
N ASP A 337 -3.24 -15.29 18.43
CA ASP A 337 -4.11 -14.82 17.35
C ASP A 337 -5.20 -15.85 17.04
N LEU A 338 -6.44 -15.54 17.44
CA LEU A 338 -7.62 -16.36 17.17
C LEU A 338 -7.96 -16.45 15.67
N GLY A 339 -7.38 -15.60 14.81
CA GLY A 339 -7.63 -15.57 13.38
C GLY A 339 -9.11 -15.39 13.07
N ARG A 340 -9.68 -16.31 12.27
CA ARG A 340 -11.10 -16.35 11.95
C ARG A 340 -12.01 -16.52 13.17
N GLY A 341 -11.55 -17.18 14.24
CA GLY A 341 -12.34 -17.42 15.45
C GLY A 341 -12.84 -16.12 16.11
N ALA A 342 -12.05 -15.04 16.04
CA ALA A 342 -12.45 -13.72 16.51
C ALA A 342 -13.58 -13.08 15.68
N ILE A 343 -13.80 -13.54 14.45
CA ILE A 343 -14.82 -13.02 13.52
C ILE A 343 -16.09 -13.87 13.53
N THR A 344 -15.96 -15.20 13.66
CA THR A 344 -17.12 -16.11 13.67
C THR A 344 -17.65 -16.44 15.06
N GLY A 345 -16.90 -16.13 16.13
CA GLY A 345 -17.23 -16.51 17.51
C GLY A 345 -17.23 -18.02 17.76
N ASN A 346 -16.82 -18.83 16.78
CA ASN A 346 -16.84 -20.28 16.84
C ASN A 346 -15.45 -20.81 17.22
N PRO A 347 -15.27 -21.49 18.37
CA PRO A 347 -13.97 -22.03 18.78
C PRO A 347 -13.32 -22.98 17.77
N ALA A 348 -14.11 -23.63 16.89
CA ALA A 348 -13.57 -24.47 15.83
C ALA A 348 -12.79 -23.67 14.76
N ASP A 349 -13.00 -22.35 14.63
CA ASP A 349 -12.27 -21.47 13.72
C ASP A 349 -11.03 -20.79 14.36
N ASN A 350 -10.74 -21.05 15.65
CA ASN A 350 -9.60 -20.46 16.35
C ASN A 350 -8.26 -20.83 15.67
N GLY A 351 -7.43 -19.83 15.39
CA GLY A 351 -6.16 -19.97 14.69
C GLY A 351 -6.28 -20.26 13.18
N ARG A 352 -7.50 -20.26 12.61
CA ARG A 352 -7.67 -20.45 11.15
C ARG A 352 -7.49 -19.14 10.40
N PHE A 353 -6.72 -19.19 9.32
CA PHE A 353 -6.48 -18.07 8.42
C PHE A 353 -6.79 -18.44 6.98
N LYS A 354 -7.14 -17.44 6.16
CA LYS A 354 -7.47 -17.59 4.75
C LYS A 354 -6.27 -18.12 3.98
N VAL A 355 -6.47 -19.19 3.22
CA VAL A 355 -5.44 -19.76 2.32
C VAL A 355 -5.05 -18.71 1.27
N PRO A 356 -3.80 -18.19 1.26
CA PRO A 356 -3.39 -17.18 0.29
C PRO A 356 -3.16 -17.80 -1.10
N SER A 357 -3.39 -17.04 -2.17
CA SER A 357 -2.96 -17.43 -3.52
C SER A 357 -1.44 -17.51 -3.57
N LEU A 358 -0.85 -18.58 -4.12
CA LEU A 358 0.60 -18.69 -4.29
C LEU A 358 1.14 -17.93 -5.52
N ARG A 359 0.29 -17.25 -6.30
CA ARG A 359 0.76 -16.32 -7.35
C ARG A 359 1.68 -15.27 -6.74
N ASN A 360 2.82 -15.05 -7.37
CA ASN A 360 3.92 -14.17 -6.94
C ASN A 360 4.50 -14.47 -5.54
N VAL A 361 4.36 -15.71 -5.02
CA VAL A 361 4.82 -16.04 -3.66
C VAL A 361 6.32 -15.83 -3.46
N ALA A 362 7.15 -16.00 -4.48
CA ALA A 362 8.60 -15.81 -4.35
C ALA A 362 9.05 -14.35 -4.12
N LEU A 363 8.21 -13.36 -4.42
CA LEU A 363 8.55 -11.94 -4.28
C LEU A 363 8.25 -11.34 -2.90
N ARG A 364 7.37 -11.96 -2.11
CA ARG A 364 6.66 -11.29 -1.00
C ARG A 364 7.09 -11.68 0.42
N ALA A 365 8.39 -11.93 0.62
CA ALA A 365 8.94 -12.26 1.92
C ALA A 365 8.77 -11.11 2.95
N PRO A 366 8.92 -11.37 4.26
CA PRO A 366 8.76 -12.67 4.92
C PRO A 366 7.33 -13.22 4.84
N TYR A 367 7.12 -14.44 5.36
CA TYR A 367 5.95 -15.29 5.13
C TYR A 367 5.13 -15.61 6.39
N PHE A 368 3.92 -16.12 6.16
CA PHE A 368 2.81 -16.28 7.12
C PHE A 368 2.19 -14.96 7.60
N HIS A 369 1.08 -15.04 8.33
CA HIS A 369 0.33 -13.87 8.81
C HIS A 369 1.14 -13.01 9.80
N ASN A 370 2.10 -13.61 10.51
CA ASN A 370 3.01 -12.93 11.43
C ASN A 370 4.38 -12.58 10.82
N GLY A 371 4.63 -12.90 9.55
CA GLY A 371 5.93 -12.71 8.91
C GLY A 371 7.09 -13.53 9.54
N GLY A 372 6.80 -14.63 10.25
CA GLY A 372 7.79 -15.40 11.00
C GLY A 372 8.82 -16.17 10.15
N ALA A 373 8.53 -16.48 8.87
CA ALA A 373 9.45 -17.22 8.01
C ALA A 373 10.15 -16.30 6.98
N ALA A 374 11.48 -16.19 7.06
CA ALA A 374 12.26 -15.23 6.27
C ALA A 374 12.36 -15.53 4.76
N ASN A 375 12.22 -16.79 4.33
CA ASN A 375 12.38 -17.21 2.94
C ASN A 375 11.55 -18.47 2.60
N LEU A 376 11.42 -18.81 1.31
CA LEU A 376 10.66 -19.99 0.86
C LEU A 376 11.20 -21.33 1.40
N THR A 377 12.50 -21.44 1.66
CA THR A 377 13.07 -22.66 2.27
C THR A 377 12.54 -22.85 3.68
N ALA A 378 12.48 -21.79 4.50
CA ALA A 378 11.89 -21.83 5.83
C ALA A 378 10.38 -22.20 5.81
N VAL A 379 9.64 -21.76 4.78
CA VAL A 379 8.23 -22.15 4.57
C VAL A 379 8.11 -23.63 4.20
N VAL A 380 8.95 -24.13 3.29
CA VAL A 380 8.98 -25.55 2.93
C VAL A 380 9.41 -26.43 4.11
N ASP A 381 10.35 -25.95 4.92
CA ASP A 381 10.81 -26.63 6.15
C ASP A 381 9.75 -26.64 7.26
N PHE A 382 8.86 -25.65 7.30
CA PHE A 382 7.70 -25.60 8.19
C PHE A 382 6.68 -26.68 7.81
N TYR A 383 6.29 -26.77 6.53
CA TYR A 383 5.39 -27.84 6.09
C TYR A 383 6.05 -29.22 6.20
N ASN A 384 7.36 -29.34 5.93
CA ASN A 384 8.06 -30.63 6.00
C ASN A 384 8.05 -31.27 7.41
N ARG A 385 8.03 -30.45 8.47
CA ARG A 385 7.95 -30.91 9.87
C ARG A 385 6.52 -31.00 10.43
N GLY A 386 5.50 -30.64 9.65
CA GLY A 386 4.10 -30.67 10.08
C GLY A 386 3.64 -29.44 10.87
N GLY A 387 4.28 -28.28 10.65
CA GLY A 387 4.02 -27.06 11.44
C GLY A 387 4.65 -27.09 12.84
N ASP A 388 4.41 -26.04 13.61
CA ASP A 388 5.03 -25.84 14.94
C ASP A 388 4.03 -25.96 16.11
N PHE A 389 2.73 -25.75 15.86
CA PHE A 389 1.69 -25.73 16.90
C PHE A 389 0.44 -26.55 16.53
N PHE A 390 0.08 -27.51 17.38
CA PHE A 390 -0.87 -28.58 17.05
C PHE A 390 -2.32 -28.34 17.53
N VAL A 391 -2.57 -27.27 18.30
CA VAL A 391 -3.90 -26.96 18.86
C VAL A 391 -4.84 -26.44 17.78
N ASN A 392 -5.96 -27.14 17.56
CA ASN A 392 -6.92 -26.88 16.47
C ASN A 392 -6.27 -26.82 15.06
N GLN A 393 -5.16 -27.54 14.86
CA GLN A 393 -4.49 -27.60 13.55
C GLN A 393 -5.35 -28.38 12.54
N ASP A 394 -5.26 -28.02 11.26
CA ASP A 394 -5.95 -28.73 10.19
C ASP A 394 -5.32 -30.13 9.96
N PRO A 395 -6.10 -31.23 9.97
CA PRO A 395 -5.55 -32.59 9.85
C PRO A 395 -4.72 -32.87 8.60
N LEU A 396 -4.85 -32.06 7.54
CA LEU A 396 -4.05 -32.16 6.32
C LEU A 396 -2.57 -31.76 6.52
N ILE A 397 -2.24 -31.08 7.62
CA ILE A 397 -0.87 -30.68 7.94
C ILE A 397 -0.20 -31.78 8.76
N GLN A 398 0.72 -32.49 8.12
CA GLN A 398 1.47 -33.61 8.68
C GLN A 398 2.94 -33.53 8.23
N PRO A 399 3.90 -34.14 8.95
CA PRO A 399 5.29 -34.21 8.50
C PRO A 399 5.42 -34.92 7.14
N LEU A 400 6.11 -34.29 6.18
CA LEU A 400 6.13 -34.74 4.79
C LEU A 400 7.31 -35.68 4.46
N GLY A 401 8.37 -35.69 5.28
CA GLY A 401 9.53 -36.56 5.08
C GLY A 401 10.38 -36.24 3.84
N LEU A 402 10.34 -35.01 3.33
CA LEU A 402 11.05 -34.59 2.12
C LEU A 402 12.57 -34.49 2.34
N THR A 403 13.32 -35.10 1.43
CA THR A 403 14.78 -34.92 1.31
C THR A 403 15.16 -33.47 0.99
N LEU A 404 16.42 -33.08 1.18
CA LEU A 404 16.90 -31.74 0.84
C LEU A 404 16.66 -31.39 -0.65
N GLN A 405 16.94 -32.34 -1.56
CA GLN A 405 16.72 -32.16 -3.00
C GLN A 405 15.23 -31.96 -3.34
N GLN A 406 14.34 -32.73 -2.72
CA GLN A 406 12.89 -32.55 -2.89
C GLN A 406 12.42 -31.17 -2.39
N ARG A 407 12.92 -30.71 -1.23
CA ARG A 407 12.62 -29.37 -0.70
C ARG A 407 13.11 -28.26 -1.63
N GLN A 408 14.33 -28.37 -2.15
CA GLN A 408 14.89 -27.43 -3.13
C GLN A 408 14.08 -27.43 -4.44
N ALA A 409 13.64 -28.59 -4.93
CA ALA A 409 12.78 -28.70 -6.10
C ALA A 409 11.41 -28.03 -5.87
N LEU A 410 10.82 -28.22 -4.68
CA LEU A 410 9.56 -27.57 -4.30
C LEU A 410 9.70 -26.04 -4.24
N VAL A 411 10.79 -25.50 -3.66
CA VAL A 411 11.10 -24.07 -3.68
C VAL A 411 11.22 -23.53 -5.12
N ALA A 412 11.92 -24.26 -6.01
CA ALA A 412 12.05 -23.88 -7.41
C ALA A 412 10.69 -23.83 -8.13
N PHE A 413 9.76 -24.75 -7.81
CA PHE A 413 8.39 -24.70 -8.34
C PHE A 413 7.57 -23.53 -7.80
N LEU A 414 7.72 -23.16 -6.52
CA LEU A 414 7.08 -21.95 -5.97
C LEU A 414 7.58 -20.65 -6.66
N GLN A 415 8.81 -20.63 -7.16
CA GLN A 415 9.34 -19.52 -7.96
C GLN A 415 8.69 -19.40 -9.36
N ALA A 416 8.19 -20.51 -9.93
CA ALA A 416 7.52 -20.53 -11.23
C ALA A 416 6.16 -19.79 -11.24
N PHE A 417 5.62 -19.43 -10.07
CA PHE A 417 4.38 -18.67 -9.92
C PHE A 417 4.57 -17.15 -10.01
N THR A 418 5.77 -16.68 -10.36
CA THR A 418 6.11 -15.25 -10.48
C THR A 418 5.75 -14.73 -11.88
N ASP A 419 4.87 -13.74 -11.95
CA ASP A 419 4.55 -13.01 -13.19
C ASP A 419 5.63 -11.93 -13.41
N PRO A 420 6.37 -11.92 -14.54
CA PRO A 420 7.44 -10.95 -14.78
C PRO A 420 6.97 -9.50 -14.75
N ARG A 421 5.69 -9.23 -15.07
CA ARG A 421 5.14 -7.88 -15.03
C ARG A 421 5.01 -7.34 -13.61
N VAL A 422 4.80 -8.24 -12.64
CA VAL A 422 4.73 -7.92 -11.22
C VAL A 422 6.13 -7.67 -10.67
N ALA A 423 7.09 -8.55 -11.00
CA ALA A 423 8.48 -8.42 -10.56
C ALA A 423 9.17 -7.15 -11.09
N ASN A 424 8.78 -6.69 -12.29
CA ASN A 424 9.35 -5.52 -12.96
C ASN A 424 8.45 -4.27 -12.88
N GLU A 425 7.38 -4.28 -12.06
CA GLU A 425 6.41 -3.19 -11.89
C GLU A 425 5.89 -2.56 -13.20
N THR A 426 5.57 -3.40 -14.18
CA THR A 426 5.03 -2.98 -15.50
C THR A 426 3.50 -3.12 -15.55
N ALA A 427 2.84 -2.30 -16.35
CA ALA A 427 1.38 -2.20 -16.41
C ALA A 427 0.63 -3.56 -16.49
N PRO A 428 -0.42 -3.77 -15.67
CA PRO A 428 -1.10 -2.80 -14.79
C PRO A 428 -0.47 -2.65 -13.39
N PHE A 429 0.75 -3.15 -13.18
CA PHE A 429 1.48 -3.11 -11.90
C PHE A 429 2.43 -1.91 -11.79
N ASP A 430 2.27 -0.93 -12.68
CA ASP A 430 3.05 0.31 -12.70
C ASP A 430 2.50 1.33 -11.70
N ARG A 431 3.41 2.08 -11.09
CA ARG A 431 3.16 2.95 -9.93
C ARG A 431 3.96 4.25 -10.02
N PRO A 432 3.57 5.31 -9.30
CA PRO A 432 4.48 6.41 -8.99
C PRO A 432 5.56 6.00 -7.97
N SER A 433 6.60 6.83 -7.88
CA SER A 433 7.50 6.91 -6.73
C SER A 433 6.81 7.67 -5.59
N LEU A 434 6.92 7.19 -4.36
CA LEU A 434 6.27 7.79 -3.18
C LEU A 434 7.12 8.93 -2.60
N TYR A 435 6.51 9.87 -1.85
CA TYR A 435 7.29 10.87 -1.09
C TYR A 435 8.18 10.16 -0.06
N SER A 436 7.70 9.08 0.54
CA SER A 436 8.50 8.20 1.43
C SER A 436 9.69 7.50 0.74
N GLU A 437 9.81 7.57 -0.59
CA GLU A 437 10.94 7.08 -1.40
C GLU A 437 11.79 8.23 -2.00
N SER A 438 11.38 9.49 -1.81
CA SER A 438 11.95 10.70 -2.45
C SER A 438 13.19 11.26 -1.75
N ASN A 439 13.81 12.26 -2.41
CA ASN A 439 14.85 13.10 -1.79
C ASN A 439 14.28 14.29 -0.98
N HIS A 440 12.95 14.43 -0.89
CA HIS A 440 12.30 15.50 -0.13
C HIS A 440 12.14 15.17 1.37
N VAL A 441 12.38 13.92 1.78
CA VAL A 441 12.35 13.49 3.19
C VAL A 441 13.40 14.26 4.01
N PRO A 442 13.03 14.87 5.16
CA PRO A 442 13.94 15.72 5.93
C PRO A 442 15.28 15.09 6.32
N VAL A 443 16.36 15.85 6.10
CA VAL A 443 17.75 15.40 6.30
C VAL A 443 18.25 15.82 7.68
N ALA A 444 18.89 14.91 8.41
CA ALA A 444 19.49 15.20 9.71
C ALA A 444 20.78 16.04 9.56
N LEU A 445 20.77 17.25 10.10
CA LEU A 445 21.91 18.17 10.14
C LEU A 445 22.66 18.06 11.47
N GLY A 446 23.90 17.59 11.39
CA GLY A 446 24.89 17.68 12.46
C GLY A 446 24.68 16.75 13.66
N ALA A 447 25.58 16.85 14.64
CA ALA A 447 25.59 16.02 15.84
C ALA A 447 24.61 16.54 16.93
N PRO A 448 23.92 15.63 17.64
CA PRO A 448 23.08 15.96 18.80
C PRO A 448 23.94 16.20 20.07
N THR A 449 23.31 16.73 21.12
CA THR A 449 23.93 16.90 22.45
C THR A 449 23.24 15.99 23.47
N PRO A 450 23.94 15.03 24.12
CA PRO A 450 23.34 14.14 25.12
C PRO A 450 22.87 14.89 26.38
N GLY A 451 21.77 14.43 26.97
CA GLY A 451 21.30 14.83 28.29
C GLY A 451 21.91 14.01 29.44
N PRO A 452 21.36 14.12 30.66
CA PRO A 452 21.75 13.31 31.81
C PRO A 452 21.73 11.81 31.49
N GLY A 453 22.62 11.03 32.12
CA GLY A 453 22.75 9.59 31.87
C GLY A 453 23.27 9.22 30.47
N GLY A 454 23.60 10.19 29.61
CA GLY A 454 24.04 9.95 28.23
C GLY A 454 22.90 9.68 27.25
N PHE A 455 21.64 9.86 27.66
CA PHE A 455 20.51 9.75 26.74
C PHE A 455 20.56 10.87 25.68
N VAL A 456 20.57 10.47 24.41
CA VAL A 456 20.57 11.38 23.27
C VAL A 456 19.13 11.65 22.85
N PRO A 457 18.65 12.92 22.88
CA PRO A 457 17.35 13.28 22.32
C PRO A 457 17.33 13.05 20.81
N ARG A 458 16.22 12.51 20.28
CA ARG A 458 16.05 12.21 18.85
C ARG A 458 15.00 13.13 18.24
N MET A 459 15.35 13.73 17.09
CA MET A 459 14.43 14.46 16.22
C MET A 459 13.51 13.48 15.49
N TRP A 460 12.24 13.80 15.38
CA TRP A 460 11.30 13.23 14.43
C TRP A 460 10.80 14.32 13.49
N ALA A 461 10.95 14.08 12.19
CA ALA A 461 10.58 14.97 11.10
C ALA A 461 10.42 14.10 9.83
N THR A 462 9.32 13.37 9.71
CA THR A 462 9.08 12.44 8.58
C THR A 462 8.01 12.94 7.63
N GLU A 463 7.11 13.80 8.10
CA GLU A 463 5.97 14.30 7.34
C GLU A 463 6.40 15.27 6.24
N PRO A 464 5.72 15.30 5.08
CA PRO A 464 6.12 16.11 3.95
C PRO A 464 6.02 17.60 4.25
N PRO A 465 7.09 18.38 4.03
CA PRO A 465 7.07 19.85 4.07
C PRO A 465 6.43 20.47 2.81
N VAL A 466 5.40 19.83 2.23
CA VAL A 466 4.67 20.36 1.07
C VAL A 466 3.87 21.61 1.45
N LEU A 467 3.85 22.62 0.58
CA LEU A 467 3.13 23.88 0.81
C LEU A 467 1.63 23.65 1.01
N GLY A 468 1.07 24.20 2.10
CA GLY A 468 -0.34 24.06 2.45
C GLY A 468 -0.69 22.78 3.24
N ASN A 469 0.28 21.93 3.59
CA ASN A 469 0.07 20.91 4.62
C ASN A 469 -0.39 21.58 5.94
N PRO A 470 -1.60 21.29 6.47
CA PRO A 470 -2.10 21.91 7.70
C PRO A 470 -1.39 21.39 8.95
N ASN A 471 -0.87 20.16 8.90
CA ASN A 471 -0.24 19.46 10.01
C ASN A 471 1.13 18.98 9.53
N LEU A 472 2.13 19.86 9.55
CA LEU A 472 3.54 19.45 9.51
C LEU A 472 4.02 19.31 10.94
N THR A 473 4.26 18.07 11.37
CA THR A 473 4.58 17.72 12.75
C THR A 473 6.08 17.51 12.92
N LEU A 474 6.65 18.23 13.88
CA LEU A 474 8.01 18.01 14.36
C LEU A 474 7.93 17.54 15.81
N ALA A 475 8.70 16.50 16.17
CA ALA A 475 8.61 15.92 17.51
C ALA A 475 9.98 15.47 18.05
N VAL A 476 10.04 15.17 19.35
CA VAL A 476 11.24 14.71 20.04
C VAL A 476 10.92 13.62 21.04
N ASP A 477 11.76 12.59 21.09
CA ASP A 477 11.81 11.64 22.20
C ASP A 477 13.23 11.51 22.78
N ARG A 478 13.35 10.69 23.83
CA ARG A 478 14.59 10.42 24.58
C ARG A 478 15.19 11.65 25.28
N GLY A 479 14.38 12.69 25.47
CA GLY A 479 14.70 13.85 26.30
C GLY A 479 14.62 13.55 27.80
N THR A 480 14.86 14.57 28.63
CA THR A 480 14.64 14.47 30.08
C THR A 480 13.18 14.78 30.40
N GLY A 481 12.40 13.78 30.81
CA GLY A 481 10.98 13.97 31.15
C GLY A 481 10.80 14.91 32.34
N GLY A 482 9.86 15.85 32.22
CA GLY A 482 9.66 16.96 33.15
C GLY A 482 10.59 18.16 32.95
N ALA A 483 11.61 18.10 32.08
CA ALA A 483 12.46 19.25 31.78
C ALA A 483 11.82 20.18 30.72
N PRO A 484 11.98 21.52 30.83
CA PRO A 484 11.53 22.44 29.80
C PRO A 484 12.14 22.18 28.41
N ALA A 485 11.33 22.25 27.37
CA ALA A 485 11.75 22.07 25.98
C ALA A 485 11.32 23.24 25.08
N PHE A 486 12.13 23.45 24.04
CA PHE A 486 11.98 24.48 23.03
C PHE A 486 12.20 23.87 21.65
N LEU A 487 11.31 24.15 20.71
CA LEU A 487 11.57 23.91 19.29
C LEU A 487 12.07 25.22 18.67
N ILE A 488 13.28 25.18 18.11
CA ILE A 488 13.84 26.28 17.31
C ILE A 488 13.55 25.97 15.85
N VAL A 489 13.04 26.94 15.10
CA VAL A 489 12.90 26.87 13.64
C VAL A 489 13.53 28.12 13.03
N ASP A 490 14.48 27.92 12.13
CA ASP A 490 15.20 28.96 11.40
C ASP A 490 14.86 28.86 9.91
N THR A 491 14.50 29.99 9.30
CA THR A 491 14.16 30.08 7.86
C THR A 491 15.36 30.47 6.98
N SER A 492 16.56 30.50 7.56
CA SER A 492 17.83 30.72 6.87
C SER A 492 18.66 29.44 6.71
N ALA A 493 19.56 29.43 5.72
CA ALA A 493 20.38 28.27 5.38
C ALA A 493 21.56 28.09 6.34
N ILE A 494 21.45 27.12 7.27
CA ILE A 494 22.47 26.85 8.29
C ILE A 494 23.49 25.80 7.80
N ALA A 495 24.71 26.25 7.53
CA ALA A 495 25.83 25.39 7.10
C ALA A 495 26.74 24.91 8.25
N ALA A 496 26.68 25.56 9.42
CA ALA A 496 27.51 25.22 10.58
C ALA A 496 26.76 25.46 11.89
N GLY A 497 26.92 24.55 12.85
CA GLY A 497 26.41 24.73 14.21
C GLY A 497 27.45 25.37 15.14
N TRP A 498 26.97 25.89 16.26
CA TRP A 498 27.76 26.60 17.26
C TRP A 498 27.38 26.17 18.68
N ASN A 499 28.30 26.28 19.63
CA ASN A 499 28.08 25.81 20.99
C ASN A 499 27.43 26.90 21.87
N LEU A 500 26.29 26.58 22.47
CA LEU A 500 25.57 27.43 23.41
C LEU A 500 25.23 26.63 24.67
N PHE A 501 25.75 27.07 25.81
CA PHE A 501 25.62 26.41 27.13
C PHE A 501 25.97 24.90 27.12
N GLY A 502 26.94 24.51 26.29
CA GLY A 502 27.41 23.13 26.14
C GLY A 502 26.72 22.36 25.00
N ALA A 503 25.54 22.79 24.54
CA ALA A 503 24.86 22.15 23.41
C ALA A 503 25.30 22.70 22.06
N GLN A 504 25.42 21.81 21.08
CA GLN A 504 25.70 22.13 19.69
C GLN A 504 24.39 22.44 18.95
N LEU A 505 24.18 23.71 18.60
CA LEU A 505 22.92 24.22 18.04
C LEU A 505 23.08 24.74 16.60
N TYR A 506 22.03 24.62 15.79
CA TYR A 506 22.05 24.91 14.34
C TYR A 506 20.96 25.93 13.97
N PHE A 507 21.21 27.20 14.31
CA PHE A 507 20.42 28.38 13.92
C PHE A 507 21.34 29.61 13.86
N ALA A 508 20.93 30.67 13.16
CA ALA A 508 21.67 31.92 13.04
C ALA A 508 21.12 33.00 13.98
N LEU A 509 21.95 33.95 14.42
CA LEU A 509 21.50 35.11 15.21
C LEU A 509 20.84 36.17 14.30
N THR A 510 19.66 35.85 13.77
CA THR A 510 18.89 36.74 12.88
C THR A 510 17.40 36.73 13.21
N PRO A 511 16.60 37.69 12.70
CA PRO A 511 15.14 37.67 12.80
C PRO A 511 14.45 36.51 12.06
N ALA A 512 15.19 35.65 11.34
CA ALA A 512 14.67 34.46 10.65
C ALA A 512 14.34 33.29 11.60
N VAL A 513 14.72 33.42 12.89
CA VAL A 513 14.53 32.39 13.93
C VAL A 513 13.24 32.61 14.70
N SER A 514 12.41 31.56 14.75
CA SER A 514 11.33 31.39 15.71
C SER A 514 11.75 30.42 16.81
N ILE A 515 11.45 30.76 18.08
CA ILE A 515 11.64 29.86 19.22
C ILE A 515 10.28 29.59 19.85
N PHE A 516 9.87 28.32 19.85
CA PHE A 516 8.60 27.85 20.38
C PHE A 516 8.80 27.17 21.73
N PRO A 517 8.47 27.81 22.87
CA PRO A 517 8.48 27.15 24.18
C PRO A 517 7.33 26.16 24.27
N MET A 518 7.62 24.90 24.60
CA MET A 518 6.64 23.81 24.65
C MET A 518 6.28 23.37 26.08
N GLY A 519 6.79 24.08 27.10
CA GLY A 519 6.65 23.68 28.49
C GLY A 519 7.54 22.49 28.83
N ALA A 520 7.13 21.66 29.79
CA ALA A 520 7.88 20.48 30.21
C ALA A 520 7.60 19.28 29.29
N LEU A 521 8.64 18.50 28.96
CA LEU A 521 8.46 17.20 28.30
C LEU A 521 7.59 16.26 29.15
N SER A 522 6.87 15.36 28.48
CA SER A 522 6.12 14.27 29.11
C SER A 522 7.03 13.31 29.92
N GLY A 523 6.43 12.37 30.64
CA GLY A 523 7.19 11.38 31.42
C GLY A 523 7.99 11.98 32.58
N SER A 524 9.01 11.26 33.05
CA SER A 524 9.88 11.76 34.13
C SER A 524 11.30 11.20 34.06
N GLY A 525 12.28 12.07 34.29
CA GLY A 525 13.70 11.68 34.38
C GLY A 525 14.40 11.44 33.03
N PRO A 526 15.68 11.06 33.05
CA PRO A 526 16.52 10.99 31.86
C PRO A 526 16.03 9.93 30.85
N GLY A 527 15.99 10.28 29.57
CA GLY A 527 15.63 9.37 28.48
C GLY A 527 14.13 9.10 28.30
N ASN A 528 13.28 9.53 29.23
CA ASN A 528 11.84 9.24 29.24
C ASN A 528 10.97 10.40 28.73
N GLY A 529 11.57 11.51 28.30
CA GLY A 529 10.86 12.71 27.87
C GLY A 529 10.52 12.73 26.38
N SER A 530 9.28 13.07 26.06
CA SER A 530 8.84 13.33 24.67
C SER A 530 7.84 14.48 24.57
N THR A 531 7.74 15.08 23.38
CA THR A 531 6.70 16.05 22.97
C THR A 531 6.67 16.18 21.45
N SER A 532 5.61 16.77 20.92
CA SER A 532 5.36 17.05 19.49
C SER A 532 4.91 18.49 19.30
N ARG A 533 4.96 18.99 18.07
CA ARG A 533 4.29 20.23 17.66
C ARG A 533 3.95 20.19 16.18
N SER A 534 2.66 20.27 15.89
CA SER A 534 2.10 20.47 14.55
C SER A 534 2.07 21.95 14.18
N PHE A 535 2.24 22.25 12.89
CA PHE A 535 2.01 23.59 12.35
C PHE A 535 1.61 23.54 10.88
N ALA A 536 0.75 24.48 10.48
CA ALA A 536 0.40 24.67 9.08
C ALA A 536 1.58 25.31 8.32
N THR A 537 1.95 24.70 7.21
CA THR A 537 2.80 25.35 6.21
C THR A 537 1.98 26.36 5.40
N PRO A 538 2.51 27.56 5.07
CA PRO A 538 1.77 28.51 4.24
C PRO A 538 1.61 27.97 2.81
N LEU A 539 0.42 28.12 2.24
CA LEU A 539 0.19 27.89 0.81
C LEU A 539 0.64 29.12 0.01
N ASP A 540 1.96 29.34 -0.05
CA ASP A 540 2.60 30.44 -0.76
C ASP A 540 3.75 29.92 -1.64
N ALA A 541 3.56 30.00 -2.96
CA ALA A 541 4.57 29.59 -3.95
C ALA A 541 5.87 30.42 -3.89
N GLY A 542 5.86 31.59 -3.24
CA GLY A 542 7.07 32.36 -2.95
C GLY A 542 8.03 31.68 -1.96
N LEU A 543 7.56 30.64 -1.24
CA LEU A 543 8.36 29.83 -0.32
C LEU A 543 8.88 28.53 -0.96
N GLN A 544 8.51 28.23 -2.21
CA GLN A 544 8.90 26.98 -2.87
C GLN A 544 10.43 26.90 -3.05
N GLY A 545 11.02 25.78 -2.63
CA GLY A 545 12.47 25.58 -2.58
C GLY A 545 13.17 26.22 -1.37
N GLN A 546 12.45 26.86 -0.43
CA GLN A 546 13.07 27.37 0.80
C GLN A 546 13.38 26.23 1.77
N THR A 547 14.66 26.08 2.12
CA THR A 547 15.08 25.21 3.22
C THR A 547 14.96 25.93 4.57
N LEU A 548 14.28 25.30 5.52
CA LEU A 548 14.22 25.67 6.93
C LEU A 548 14.93 24.62 7.80
N THR A 549 15.58 25.08 8.86
CA THR A 549 16.33 24.25 9.81
C THR A 549 15.59 24.22 11.14
N ALA A 550 15.22 23.04 11.64
CA ALA A 550 14.49 22.87 12.89
C ALA A 550 15.27 22.01 13.89
N GLN A 551 15.28 22.37 15.17
CA GLN A 551 16.00 21.63 16.23
C GLN A 551 15.29 21.72 17.57
N TRP A 552 15.21 20.60 18.29
CA TRP A 552 14.74 20.58 19.67
C TRP A 552 15.88 20.80 20.66
N VAL A 553 15.63 21.66 21.65
CA VAL A 553 16.54 22.02 22.74
C VAL A 553 15.83 21.83 24.07
N ILE A 554 16.49 21.17 25.02
CA ILE A 554 15.91 20.76 26.31
C ILE A 554 16.81 21.28 27.44
N ALA A 555 16.19 21.90 28.44
CA ALA A 555 16.85 22.54 29.60
C ALA A 555 17.37 21.53 30.66
N ALA A 556 18.01 20.45 30.19
CA ALA A 556 18.69 19.46 31.01
C ALA A 556 19.82 18.80 30.18
N GLY A 557 21.06 19.23 30.40
CA GLY A 557 22.25 18.70 29.74
C GLY A 557 22.96 17.56 30.49
N SER A 558 23.93 16.95 29.81
CA SER A 558 24.93 16.05 30.41
C SER A 558 25.94 16.80 31.29
N ALA A 559 26.79 16.09 32.05
CA ALA A 559 27.77 16.72 32.94
C ALA A 559 28.73 17.66 32.19
N GLY A 560 28.63 18.97 32.47
CA GLY A 560 29.35 20.05 31.77
C GLY A 560 28.46 20.91 30.87
N ASN A 561 27.28 20.43 30.49
CA ASN A 561 26.32 21.09 29.62
C ASN A 561 25.05 21.48 30.41
N LEU A 562 24.49 22.67 30.20
CA LEU A 562 23.19 23.04 30.77
C LEU A 562 22.02 22.54 29.89
N LEU A 563 22.28 22.39 28.59
CA LEU A 563 21.31 22.00 27.57
C LEU A 563 21.63 20.61 27.00
N SER A 564 20.59 19.93 26.53
CA SER A 564 20.69 18.82 25.57
C SER A 564 19.89 19.18 24.33
N ALA A 565 20.20 18.55 23.20
CA ALA A 565 19.58 18.90 21.92
C ALA A 565 19.59 17.72 20.95
N THR A 566 18.62 17.69 20.05
CA THR A 566 18.61 16.75 18.91
C THR A 566 19.66 17.15 17.88
N SER A 567 19.90 16.31 16.86
CA SER A 567 20.35 16.83 15.56
C SER A 567 19.27 17.78 15.04
N ALA A 568 19.65 18.76 14.22
CA ALA A 568 18.64 19.51 13.48
C ALA A 568 18.06 18.66 12.34
N ALA A 569 16.88 19.00 11.86
CA ALA A 569 16.35 18.56 10.58
C ALA A 569 16.38 19.74 9.60
N GLN A 570 16.81 19.48 8.37
CA GLN A 570 16.61 20.37 7.24
C GLN A 570 15.39 19.89 6.47
N LEU A 571 14.39 20.77 6.35
CA LEU A 571 13.17 20.56 5.58
C LEU A 571 13.18 21.58 4.44
N THR A 572 12.93 21.15 3.21
CA THR A 572 12.82 22.07 2.07
C THR A 572 11.37 22.10 1.61
N LEU A 573 10.74 23.27 1.65
CA LEU A 573 9.36 23.46 1.20
C LEU A 573 9.26 23.22 -0.32
N TYR A 574 8.21 22.58 -0.78
CA TYR A 574 7.97 22.28 -2.20
C TYR A 574 6.49 22.35 -2.58
#